data_AF-A0A7H4M593-F1
#
_entry.id   AF-A0A7H4M593-F1
#
_cell.length_a   1.000
_cell.length_b   1.000
_cell.length_c   1.000
_cell.angle_alpha   90.00
_cell.angle_beta   90.00
_cell.angle_gamma   90.00
#
_symmetry.space_group_name_H-M   'P 1'
#
loop_
_entity.id
_entity.type
_entity.pdbx_description
1 polymer ?
#
loop_
_entity_poly.entity_id
_entity_poly.type
_entity_poly.pdbx_seq_one_letter_code
_entity_poly.pdbx_strand_id
1 'polypeptide(L)' 'MAVAANKRSVMTLFSGPTDIYSHQVRIVLAEKVLVLR' A
#
# COMPACT_ATOMS: atom_id res chain seq x y z
N MET A 1 -9.46 9.73 8.89
CA MET A 1 -8.26 8.94 9.26
C MET A 1 -7.28 8.94 8.08
N ALA A 2 -6.50 10.01 7.91
CA ALA A 2 -5.46 10.12 6.87
C ALA A 2 -4.19 10.77 7.45
N VAL A 3 -4.37 11.69 8.40
CA VAL A 3 -3.30 12.34 9.19
C VAL A 3 -2.38 11.34 9.91
N ALA A 4 -2.90 10.19 10.37
CA ALA A 4 -2.09 9.17 11.04
C ALA A 4 -1.28 8.28 10.07
N ALA A 5 -1.73 8.14 8.81
CA ALA A 5 -1.05 7.33 7.82
C ALA A 5 0.28 7.98 7.36
N ASN A 6 0.32 9.31 7.26
CA ASN A 6 1.51 10.08 6.87
C ASN A 6 2.45 10.43 8.05
N LYS A 7 2.19 9.93 9.27
CA LYS A 7 3.09 10.13 10.42
C LYS A 7 4.17 9.05 10.54
N ARG A 8 4.25 8.12 9.58
CA ARG A 8 5.19 7.00 9.58
C ARG A 8 6.15 7.11 8.39
N SER A 9 7.38 6.66 8.57
CA SER A 9 8.39 6.57 7.50
C SER A 9 8.12 5.42 6.51
N VAL A 10 6.93 4.82 6.54
CA VAL A 10 6.50 3.74 5.64
C VAL A 10 5.17 4.13 5.01
N MET A 11 4.97 3.72 3.76
CA MET A 11 3.72 3.97 3.06
C MET A 11 2.60 3.07 3.60
N THR A 12 1.37 3.60 3.56
CA THR A 12 0.14 2.85 3.88
C THR A 12 -0.71 2.78 2.61
N LEU A 13 -1.06 1.57 2.15
CA LEU A 13 -1.88 1.39 0.95
C LEU A 13 -3.32 1.01 1.35
N PHE A 14 -4.24 1.97 1.19
CA PHE A 14 -5.65 1.69 1.36
C PHE A 14 -6.18 0.95 0.12
N SER A 15 -6.48 -0.34 0.27
CA SER A 15 -6.95 -1.18 -0.82
C SER A 15 -8.01 -2.18 -0.37
N GLY A 16 -8.94 -2.50 -1.27
CA GLY A 16 -9.90 -3.59 -1.07
C GLY A 16 -9.24 -4.96 -1.27
N PRO A 17 -9.68 -6.02 -0.57
CA PRO A 17 -9.09 -7.36 -0.69
C PRO A 17 -9.32 -8.01 -2.06
N THR A 18 -10.43 -7.66 -2.74
CA THR A 18 -10.83 -8.25 -4.03
C THR A 18 -10.72 -7.28 -5.21
N ASP A 19 -10.19 -6.08 -5.00
CA ASP A 19 -10.03 -5.09 -6.06
C ASP A 19 -8.83 -5.42 -6.95
N ILE A 20 -9.08 -5.59 -8.25
CA ILE A 20 -8.08 -6.05 -9.22
C ILE A 20 -6.96 -5.02 -9.44
N TYR A 21 -7.29 -3.73 -9.42
CA TYR A 21 -6.29 -2.66 -9.57
C TYR A 21 -5.36 -2.60 -8.36
N SER A 22 -5.92 -2.73 -7.17
CA SER A 22 -5.16 -2.85 -5.92
C SER A 22 -4.26 -4.09 -5.89
N HIS A 23 -4.66 -5.18 -6.55
CA HIS A 23 -3.82 -6.36 -6.68
C HIS A 23 -2.60 -6.10 -7.57
N GLN A 24 -2.79 -5.45 -8.72
CA GLN A 24 -1.69 -5.05 -9.62
C GLN A 24 -0.67 -4.15 -8.92
N VAL A 25 -1.14 -3.16 -8.17
CA VAL A 25 -0.25 -2.25 -7.41
C VAL A 25 0.55 -3.02 -6.35
N ARG A 26 -0.06 -3.99 -5.66
CA ARG A 26 0.65 -4.84 -4.67
C ARG A 26 1.75 -5.69 -5.29
N ILE A 27 1.55 -6.20 -6.51
CA ILE A 27 2.58 -6.97 -7.23
C ILE A 27 3.79 -6.09 -7.53
N VAL A 28 3.57 -4.95 -8.19
CA VAL A 28 4.65 -4.01 -8.56
C VAL A 28 5.42 -3.55 -7.31
N LEU A 29 4.70 -3.32 -6.21
CA LEU A 29 5.29 -2.84 -4.98
C LEU A 29 6.16 -3.90 -4.28
N ALA A 30 5.72 -5.16 -4.33
CA ALA A 30 6.51 -6.29 -3.85
C ALA A 30 7.80 -6.48 -4.68
N GLU A 31 7.74 -6.29 -6.00
CA GLU A 31 8.92 -6.34 -6.87
C GLU A 31 9.94 -5.23 -6.56
N LYS A 32 9.46 -4.06 -6.14
CA LYS A 32 10.33 -2.92 -5.75
C LYS A 32 10.80 -3.01 -4.29
N VAL A 33 10.50 -4.11 -3.59
CA VAL A 33 10.90 -4.36 -2.19
C VAL A 33 10.47 -3.21 -1.26
N LEU A 34 9.27 -2.68 -1.50
CA LEU A 34 8.74 -1.57 -0.72
C LEU A 34 7.92 -2.07 0.48
N VAL A 35 8.16 -1.46 1.64
CA VAL A 35 7.51 -1.83 2.90
C VAL A 35 6.18 -1.08 3.02
N LEU A 36 5.08 -1.83 3.03
CA LEU A 36 3.75 -1.32 3.32
C LEU A 36 3.26 -1.72 4.69
N ARG A 37 2.30 -0.94 5.18
CA ARG A 37 1.42 -1.32 6.28
C ARG A 37 -0.04 -1.25 5.87
#